data_AF-A0A0D4CKQ5-F1
#
_entry.id   AF-A0A0D4CKQ5-F1
#
_cell.length_a   1.000
_cell.length_b   1.000
_cell.length_c   1.000
_cell.angle_alpha   90.00
_cell.angle_beta   90.00
_cell.angle_gamma   90.00
#
_symmetry.space_group_name_H-M   'P 1'
#
loop_
_entity.id
_entity.type
_entity.pdbx_description
1 polymer ?
#
loop_
_entity_poly.entity_id
_entity_poly.type
_entity_poly.pdbx_seq_one_letter_code
_entity_poly.pdbx_strand_id
1 'polypeptide(L)'
;MPKIPDDTHPNCRCSISETWVEGKDDNLVGGKRSKALEKAVGVAIADKIIKKPRITRDVNVIQKRYDDAVNQYQEETGIDVITLMHEGNFVDTSKPYDDEKAHFIKWLMRQNGYNEIPKPVKKYSGKLVYRGVNDSDDKEASEYINDLKTKPFCISGADSSSAGRGIYVTEWKGDLKKYKNGIISEWAISDIANVLWLSDCKEIAKDMHNFTFSNRLMDTNADIIGILGGYDIIKKGTKYNVLNGGVLEWLNTK
;
A
#
# COMPACT_ATOMS: atom_id res chain seq x y z
N MET A 1 38.20 -3.72 -5.72
CA MET A 1 36.91 -3.81 -5.00
C MET A 1 35.94 -2.84 -5.67
N PRO A 2 34.81 -3.30 -6.22
CA PRO A 2 33.82 -2.37 -6.76
C PRO A 2 33.22 -1.56 -5.60
N LYS A 3 33.30 -0.23 -5.71
CA LYS A 3 32.73 0.72 -4.73
C LYS A 3 31.20 0.55 -4.68
N ILE A 4 30.68 0.46 -3.46
CA ILE A 4 29.26 0.62 -3.14
C ILE A 4 28.84 2.02 -3.59
N PRO A 5 27.81 2.20 -4.43
CA PRO A 5 27.29 3.52 -4.75
C PRO A 5 26.71 4.15 -3.48
N ASP A 6 27.06 5.41 -3.21
CA ASP A 6 26.53 6.19 -2.10
C ASP A 6 24.98 6.20 -2.10
N ASP A 7 24.41 6.01 -0.90
CA ASP A 7 22.97 5.90 -0.56
C ASP A 7 22.12 7.16 -0.84
N THR A 8 22.37 7.87 -1.94
CA THR A 8 21.45 8.88 -2.48
C THR A 8 20.52 8.22 -3.48
N HIS A 9 19.49 7.52 -3.00
CA HIS A 9 18.31 7.24 -3.82
C HIS A 9 17.41 8.49 -3.78
N PRO A 10 17.32 9.28 -4.86
CA PRO A 10 16.38 10.38 -4.94
C PRO A 10 14.99 9.76 -5.13
N ASN A 11 14.13 9.92 -4.12
CA ASN A 11 12.70 9.63 -4.14
C ASN A 11 12.38 8.11 -4.09
N CYS A 12 11.61 7.56 -3.12
CA CYS A 12 10.18 7.82 -2.95
C CYS A 12 9.61 8.50 -4.21
N ARG A 13 9.72 7.84 -5.38
CA ARG A 13 9.22 8.36 -6.67
C ARG A 13 7.75 8.70 -6.48
N CYS A 14 7.46 9.96 -6.19
CA CYS A 14 6.15 10.62 -6.13
C CYS A 14 5.80 11.29 -7.45
N SER A 15 6.65 11.16 -8.47
CA SER A 15 6.35 11.55 -9.86
C SER A 15 6.22 10.28 -10.70
N ILE A 16 5.00 10.01 -11.15
CA ILE A 16 4.61 9.99 -12.57
C ILE A 16 3.07 9.97 -12.62
N SER A 17 2.56 11.02 -13.28
CA SER A 17 1.27 11.21 -13.97
C SER A 17 0.60 9.90 -14.45
N GLU A 18 -0.72 9.76 -14.36
CA GLU A 18 -1.65 10.29 -15.37
C GLU A 18 -2.98 10.74 -14.74
N THR A 19 -3.26 12.04 -14.86
CA THR A 19 -4.57 12.67 -15.12
C THR A 19 -5.85 11.96 -14.66
N TRP A 20 -6.52 12.52 -13.66
CA TRP A 20 -7.98 12.66 -13.73
C TRP A 20 -8.29 13.82 -14.66
N VAL A 21 -8.70 13.52 -15.90
CA VAL A 21 -9.45 14.49 -16.71
C VAL A 21 -10.91 14.28 -16.36
N GLU A 22 -11.48 15.20 -15.57
CA GLU A 22 -12.93 15.39 -15.60
C GLU A 22 -13.31 15.90 -17.00
N GLY A 23 -13.93 15.02 -17.78
CA GLY A 23 -14.68 15.35 -19.00
C GLY A 23 -13.86 15.86 -20.19
N LYS A 24 -13.44 14.94 -21.07
CA LYS A 24 -13.77 14.96 -22.52
C LYS A 24 -13.14 13.79 -23.28
N ASP A 25 -14.03 13.10 -24.00
CA ASP A 25 -13.86 12.17 -25.11
C ASP A 25 -13.00 10.90 -24.91
N ASP A 26 -13.73 9.86 -24.50
CA ASP A 26 -13.45 8.47 -24.82
C ASP A 26 -13.35 8.28 -26.33
N ASN A 27 -12.16 8.02 -26.86
CA ASN A 27 -11.98 7.16 -28.04
C ASN A 27 -10.53 6.75 -28.18
N LEU A 28 -10.33 5.45 -28.47
CA LEU A 28 -9.10 4.74 -28.86
C LEU A 28 -8.35 4.03 -27.72
N VAL A 29 -8.86 2.89 -27.24
CA VAL A 29 -8.42 1.54 -27.69
C VAL A 29 -9.58 0.56 -27.49
N GLY A 30 -9.91 -0.18 -28.54
CA GLY A 30 -11.04 -1.11 -28.59
C GLY A 30 -10.89 -2.29 -27.63
N GLY A 31 -11.45 -2.14 -26.44
CA GLY A 31 -12.05 -3.21 -25.66
C GLY A 31 -13.35 -2.64 -25.14
N LYS A 32 -14.48 -3.32 -25.30
CA LYS A 32 -15.72 -2.90 -24.65
C LYS A 32 -15.42 -2.81 -23.14
N ARG A 33 -15.20 -1.60 -22.61
CA ARG A 33 -15.42 -1.34 -21.18
C ARG A 33 -16.84 -1.77 -20.93
N SER A 34 -16.98 -2.96 -20.37
CA SER A 34 -18.27 -3.55 -20.13
C SER A 34 -19.01 -2.59 -19.22
N LYS A 35 -20.23 -2.17 -19.58
CA LYS A 35 -21.14 -1.49 -18.65
C LYS A 35 -21.34 -2.31 -17.35
N ALA A 36 -20.94 -3.58 -17.33
CA ALA A 36 -20.85 -4.38 -16.11
C ALA A 36 -19.71 -3.94 -15.18
N LEU A 37 -18.61 -3.35 -15.65
CA LEU A 37 -17.52 -2.83 -14.82
C LEU A 37 -17.96 -1.53 -14.12
N GLU A 38 -18.57 -0.58 -14.82
CA GLU A 38 -19.16 0.61 -14.18
C GLU A 38 -20.34 0.24 -13.25
N LYS A 39 -21.10 -0.82 -13.57
CA LYS A 39 -22.15 -1.34 -12.70
C LYS A 39 -21.59 -2.15 -11.52
N ALA A 40 -20.46 -2.83 -11.64
CA ALA A 40 -19.78 -3.51 -10.53
C ALA A 40 -19.04 -2.53 -9.62
N VAL A 41 -18.48 -1.46 -10.19
CA VAL A 41 -17.82 -0.36 -9.46
C VAL A 41 -18.85 0.59 -8.83
N GLY A 42 -20.00 0.81 -9.48
CA GLY A 42 -21.06 1.73 -9.03
C GLY A 42 -22.25 1.10 -8.30
N VAL A 43 -22.51 -0.20 -8.45
CA VAL A 43 -23.68 -0.89 -7.85
C VAL A 43 -23.33 -2.33 -7.46
N ALA A 44 -22.70 -2.48 -6.29
CA ALA A 44 -23.00 -3.48 -5.24
C ALA A 44 -21.80 -3.75 -4.32
N ILE A 45 -21.28 -2.72 -3.64
CA ILE A 45 -20.58 -2.91 -2.35
C ILE A 45 -21.15 -1.92 -1.31
N ALA A 46 -22.42 -1.55 -1.45
CA ALA A 46 -23.10 -0.66 -0.52
C ALA A 46 -23.70 -1.39 0.70
N ASP A 47 -23.83 -2.73 0.67
CA ASP A 47 -24.59 -3.48 1.70
C ASP A 47 -23.87 -4.68 2.34
N LYS A 48 -22.64 -5.02 1.93
CA LYS A 48 -21.83 -6.00 2.69
C LYS A 48 -20.89 -5.25 3.61
N ILE A 49 -21.08 -5.40 4.92
CA ILE A 49 -20.05 -5.06 5.91
C ILE A 49 -18.86 -5.96 5.62
N ILE A 50 -17.88 -5.46 4.88
CA ILE A 50 -16.61 -6.14 4.66
C ILE A 50 -15.85 -6.06 5.97
N LYS A 51 -15.82 -7.19 6.70
CA LYS A 51 -15.10 -7.28 7.97
C LYS A 51 -13.65 -7.62 7.69
N LYS A 52 -12.77 -6.93 8.41
CA LYS A 52 -11.37 -7.30 8.52
C LYS A 52 -11.24 -8.79 8.84
N PRO A 53 -10.39 -9.54 8.12
CA PRO A 53 -10.21 -10.96 8.39
C PRO A 53 -9.61 -11.19 9.77
N ARG A 54 -9.93 -12.34 10.37
CA ARG A 54 -9.29 -12.77 11.62
C ARG A 54 -7.78 -12.92 11.40
N ILE A 55 -7.03 -12.38 12.35
CA ILE A 55 -5.56 -12.42 12.39
C ILE A 55 -5.09 -13.87 12.41
N THR A 56 -4.11 -14.18 11.58
CA THR A 56 -3.49 -15.51 11.52
C THR A 56 -2.06 -15.44 11.01
N ARG A 57 -1.24 -16.43 11.36
CA ARG A 57 0.07 -16.71 10.71
C ARG A 57 0.08 -18.09 10.04
N ASP A 58 -1.04 -18.79 10.08
CA ASP A 58 -1.17 -20.11 9.47
C ASP A 58 -1.08 -19.96 7.95
N VAL A 59 -0.02 -20.55 7.39
CA VAL A 59 0.27 -20.51 5.95
C VAL A 59 -0.91 -21.06 5.16
N ASN A 60 -1.57 -22.13 5.60
CA ASN A 60 -2.68 -22.72 4.86
C ASN A 60 -3.88 -21.76 4.75
N VAL A 61 -4.13 -21.00 5.83
CA VAL A 61 -5.20 -20.00 5.84
C VAL A 61 -4.84 -18.80 4.95
N ILE A 62 -3.59 -18.33 5.02
CA ILE A 62 -3.13 -17.21 4.20
C ILE A 62 -3.10 -17.61 2.72
N GLN A 63 -2.61 -18.81 2.40
CA GLN A 63 -2.59 -19.37 1.06
C GLN A 63 -3.99 -19.48 0.47
N LYS A 64 -4.95 -20.04 1.22
CA LYS A 64 -6.34 -20.10 0.74
C LYS A 64 -6.89 -18.71 0.44
N ARG A 65 -6.64 -17.73 1.31
CA ARG A 65 -7.07 -16.33 1.09
C ARG A 65 -6.37 -15.71 -0.12
N TYR A 66 -5.12 -16.07 -0.37
CA TYR A 66 -4.35 -15.62 -1.54
C TYR A 66 -4.92 -16.20 -2.83
N ASP A 67 -5.13 -17.51 -2.88
CA ASP A 67 -5.74 -18.21 -4.03
C ASP A 67 -7.13 -17.64 -4.34
N ASP A 68 -7.97 -17.45 -3.31
CA ASP A 68 -9.30 -16.83 -3.45
C ASP A 68 -9.18 -15.41 -4.02
N ALA A 69 -8.23 -14.61 -3.52
CA ALA A 69 -8.02 -13.22 -3.92
C ALA A 69 -7.53 -13.06 -5.37
N VAL A 70 -6.54 -13.84 -5.79
CA VAL A 70 -6.00 -13.76 -7.17
C VAL A 70 -7.02 -14.26 -8.18
N ASN A 71 -7.77 -15.33 -7.87
CA ASN A 71 -8.85 -15.82 -8.72
C ASN A 71 -9.94 -14.77 -8.88
N GLN A 72 -10.40 -14.18 -7.78
CA GLN A 72 -11.43 -13.14 -7.84
C GLN A 72 -10.96 -11.90 -8.59
N TYR A 73 -9.71 -11.45 -8.37
CA TYR A 73 -9.18 -10.32 -9.12
C TYR A 73 -9.08 -10.62 -10.63
N GLN A 74 -8.66 -11.82 -11.00
CA GLN A 74 -8.63 -12.26 -12.40
C GLN A 74 -10.03 -12.34 -13.02
N GLU A 75 -11.03 -12.83 -12.29
CA GLU A 75 -12.42 -12.84 -12.75
C GLU A 75 -12.97 -11.41 -12.98
N GLU A 76 -12.63 -10.47 -12.10
CA GLU A 76 -13.10 -9.09 -12.16
C GLU A 76 -12.39 -8.25 -13.24
N THR A 77 -11.11 -8.52 -13.50
CA THR A 77 -10.24 -7.64 -14.32
C THR A 77 -9.72 -8.30 -15.60
N GLY A 78 -9.72 -9.63 -15.66
CA GLY A 78 -9.03 -10.41 -16.69
C GLY A 78 -7.52 -10.55 -16.48
N ILE A 79 -6.97 -10.05 -15.38
CA ILE A 79 -5.53 -9.96 -15.13
C ILE A 79 -5.04 -11.13 -14.28
N ASP A 80 -4.07 -11.88 -14.81
CA ASP A 80 -3.40 -12.96 -14.08
C ASP A 80 -2.21 -12.42 -13.27
N VAL A 81 -2.49 -12.10 -12.01
CA VAL A 81 -1.52 -11.55 -11.06
C VAL A 81 -0.40 -12.55 -10.72
N ILE A 82 -0.67 -13.86 -10.73
CA ILE A 82 0.34 -14.90 -10.48
C ILE A 82 1.38 -14.84 -11.61
N THR A 83 0.93 -14.86 -12.86
CA THR A 83 1.82 -14.78 -14.03
C THR A 83 2.64 -13.49 -14.02
N LEU A 84 2.00 -12.33 -13.77
CA LEU A 84 2.72 -11.06 -13.66
C LEU A 84 3.79 -11.07 -12.56
N MET A 85 3.52 -11.70 -11.42
CA MET A 85 4.51 -11.85 -10.34
C MET A 85 5.66 -12.77 -10.72
N HIS A 86 5.40 -13.90 -11.38
CA HIS A 86 6.44 -14.82 -11.83
C HIS A 86 7.33 -14.21 -12.92
N GLU A 87 6.75 -13.47 -13.85
CA GLU A 87 7.48 -12.84 -14.96
C GLU A 87 8.18 -11.53 -14.57
N GLY A 88 7.89 -10.99 -13.39
CA GLY A 88 8.46 -9.72 -12.93
C GLY A 88 7.78 -8.47 -13.49
N ASN A 89 6.63 -8.63 -14.14
CA ASN A 89 5.84 -7.56 -14.76
C ASN A 89 4.78 -6.95 -13.83
N PHE A 90 4.66 -7.44 -12.60
CA PHE A 90 3.67 -6.95 -11.63
C PHE A 90 3.93 -5.52 -11.14
N VAL A 91 5.18 -5.05 -11.21
CA VAL A 91 5.60 -3.73 -10.74
C VAL A 91 6.15 -2.92 -11.91
N ASP A 92 5.64 -1.70 -12.07
CA ASP A 92 6.14 -0.73 -13.05
C ASP A 92 6.62 0.55 -12.35
N THR A 93 7.94 0.72 -12.32
CA THR A 93 8.58 1.90 -11.71
C THR A 93 8.34 3.20 -12.46
N SER A 94 7.92 3.13 -13.73
CA SER A 94 7.51 4.30 -14.50
C SER A 94 6.09 4.74 -14.15
N LYS A 95 5.25 3.89 -13.55
CA LYS A 95 3.93 4.25 -13.05
C LYS A 95 3.79 3.85 -11.57
N PRO A 96 4.60 4.44 -10.67
CA PRO A 96 4.85 3.86 -9.35
C PRO A 96 3.62 3.75 -8.45
N TYR A 97 2.54 4.51 -8.68
CA TYR A 97 1.29 4.46 -7.90
C TYR A 97 0.11 3.83 -8.66
N ASP A 98 0.34 3.46 -9.92
CA ASP A 98 -0.69 3.07 -10.88
C ASP A 98 -0.30 1.83 -11.70
N ASP A 99 0.72 1.10 -11.23
CA ASP A 99 1.06 -0.23 -11.72
C ASP A 99 0.05 -1.28 -11.22
N GLU A 100 0.09 -2.48 -11.81
CA GLU A 100 -0.83 -3.56 -11.44
C GLU A 100 -0.70 -3.96 -9.97
N LYS A 101 0.51 -3.88 -9.40
CA LYS A 101 0.68 -4.06 -7.95
C LYS A 101 -0.11 -3.03 -7.16
N ALA A 102 -0.02 -1.74 -7.49
CA ALA A 102 -0.77 -0.71 -6.80
C ALA A 102 -2.29 -0.94 -6.90
N HIS A 103 -2.79 -1.35 -8.07
CA HIS A 103 -4.20 -1.69 -8.27
C HIS A 103 -4.62 -2.89 -7.43
N PHE A 104 -3.88 -3.99 -7.49
CA PHE A 104 -4.16 -5.21 -6.72
C PHE A 104 -4.11 -4.97 -5.21
N ILE A 105 -3.14 -4.18 -4.71
CA ILE A 105 -3.05 -3.86 -3.28
C ILE A 105 -4.23 -3.00 -2.82
N LYS A 106 -4.61 -1.95 -3.58
CA LYS A 106 -5.80 -1.14 -3.27
C LYS A 106 -7.07 -2.00 -3.27
N TRP A 107 -7.18 -2.92 -4.22
CA TRP A 107 -8.27 -3.88 -4.30
C TRP A 107 -8.28 -4.80 -3.06
N LEU A 108 -7.15 -5.39 -2.68
CA LEU A 108 -7.01 -6.23 -1.48
C LEU A 108 -7.37 -5.48 -0.19
N MET A 109 -6.86 -4.26 -0.03
CA MET A 109 -7.22 -3.40 1.12
C MET A 109 -8.73 -3.22 1.20
N ARG A 110 -9.38 -2.98 0.06
CA ARG A 110 -10.84 -2.84 -0.02
C ARG A 110 -11.58 -4.10 0.38
N GLN A 111 -11.18 -5.25 -0.18
CA GLN A 111 -11.77 -6.56 0.15
C GLN A 111 -11.55 -6.99 1.60
N ASN A 112 -10.58 -6.36 2.29
CA ASN A 112 -10.25 -6.66 3.69
C ASN A 112 -10.67 -5.56 4.66
N GLY A 113 -11.49 -4.60 4.21
CA GLY A 113 -12.08 -3.56 5.06
C GLY A 113 -11.12 -2.45 5.49
N TYR A 114 -9.99 -2.28 4.81
CA TYR A 114 -8.96 -1.26 5.14
C TYR A 114 -9.27 0.09 4.47
N ASN A 115 -10.54 0.47 4.49
CA ASN A 115 -11.06 1.67 3.83
C ASN A 115 -11.03 2.90 4.74
N GLU A 116 -10.61 2.74 5.98
CA GLU A 116 -10.54 3.81 6.97
C GLU A 116 -9.39 4.77 6.66
N ILE A 117 -9.64 6.05 6.87
CA ILE A 117 -8.62 7.10 6.94
C ILE A 117 -7.99 7.16 8.33
N PRO A 118 -6.77 7.69 8.47
CA PRO A 118 -6.17 8.03 9.76
C PRO A 118 -7.09 8.85 10.66
N LYS A 119 -7.15 8.47 11.93
CA LYS A 119 -8.10 8.99 12.92
C LYS A 119 -7.64 10.33 13.50
N PRO A 120 -8.45 11.39 13.45
CA PRO A 120 -8.20 12.60 14.22
C PRO A 120 -8.40 12.30 15.71
N VAL A 121 -7.40 12.63 16.53
CA VAL A 121 -7.46 12.44 17.99
C VAL A 121 -7.06 13.72 18.73
N LYS A 122 -7.59 13.90 19.95
CA LYS A 122 -7.15 14.99 20.84
C LYS A 122 -5.84 14.68 21.56
N LYS A 123 -5.53 13.39 21.71
CA LYS A 123 -4.31 12.84 22.32
C LYS A 123 -4.03 11.50 21.65
N TYR A 124 -2.78 11.26 21.31
CA TYR A 124 -2.35 9.96 20.78
C TYR A 124 -2.59 8.84 21.79
N SER A 125 -3.12 7.71 21.33
CA SER A 125 -3.32 6.52 22.16
C SER A 125 -2.04 5.69 22.26
N GLY A 126 -1.25 5.65 21.18
CA GLY A 126 -0.12 4.74 21.07
C GLY A 126 1.20 5.41 20.68
N LYS A 127 1.93 4.74 19.79
CA LYS A 127 3.35 4.99 19.54
C LYS A 127 3.55 6.15 18.57
N LEU A 128 4.30 7.17 19.00
CA LEU A 128 4.71 8.28 18.13
C LEU A 128 5.58 7.80 16.97
N VAL A 129 5.24 8.25 15.76
CA VAL A 129 5.96 7.97 14.52
C VAL A 129 5.95 9.20 13.61
N TYR A 130 6.82 9.18 12.61
CA TYR A 130 7.04 10.30 11.73
C TYR A 130 7.00 9.88 10.26
N ARG A 131 6.50 10.77 9.41
CA ARG A 131 6.51 10.62 7.96
C ARG A 131 7.16 11.84 7.31
N GLY A 132 8.21 11.60 6.53
CA GLY A 132 8.83 12.60 5.67
C GLY A 132 8.27 12.50 4.25
N VAL A 133 7.93 13.64 3.67
CA VAL A 133 7.42 13.75 2.29
C VAL A 133 8.11 14.94 1.62
N ASN A 134 8.62 14.75 0.41
CA ASN A 134 9.12 15.85 -0.44
C ASN A 134 8.03 16.24 -1.43
N ASP A 135 8.17 17.44 -1.99
CA ASP A 135 7.43 17.81 -3.19
C ASP A 135 7.77 16.87 -4.34
N SER A 136 6.85 16.77 -5.29
CA SER A 136 7.01 16.12 -6.57
C SER A 136 6.60 17.08 -7.67
N ASP A 137 6.93 16.74 -8.92
CA ASP A 137 6.65 17.59 -10.09
C ASP A 137 5.18 18.04 -10.19
N ASP A 138 4.25 17.19 -9.72
CA ASP A 138 2.81 17.39 -9.87
C ASP A 138 2.07 17.61 -8.54
N LYS A 139 2.77 17.57 -7.40
CA LYS A 139 2.12 17.58 -6.09
C LYS A 139 3.03 18.04 -4.96
N GLU A 140 2.54 18.98 -4.17
CA GLU A 140 3.23 19.46 -2.98
C GLU A 140 3.19 18.43 -1.84
N ALA A 141 4.22 18.44 -0.99
CA ALA A 141 4.26 17.64 0.22
C ALA A 141 3.07 17.92 1.14
N SER A 142 2.57 19.16 1.15
CA SER A 142 1.40 19.61 1.92
C SER A 142 0.13 18.85 1.50
N GLU A 143 -0.08 18.72 0.19
CA GLU A 143 -1.19 18.00 -0.43
C GLU A 143 -1.12 16.50 -0.15
N TYR A 144 0.08 15.91 -0.14
CA TYR A 144 0.27 14.52 0.28
C TYR A 144 -0.15 14.26 1.73
N ILE A 145 0.20 15.17 2.64
CA ILE A 145 -0.22 15.06 4.04
C ILE A 145 -1.73 15.25 4.18
N ASN A 146 -2.33 16.17 3.42
CA ASN A 146 -3.77 16.37 3.42
C ASN A 146 -4.53 15.16 2.87
N ASP A 147 -4.06 14.57 1.77
CA ASP A 147 -4.63 13.36 1.21
C ASP A 147 -4.58 12.21 2.20
N LEU A 148 -3.46 12.04 2.91
CA LEU A 148 -3.36 11.02 3.95
C LEU A 148 -4.41 11.22 5.06
N LYS A 149 -4.87 12.45 5.33
CA LYS A 149 -5.92 12.72 6.34
C LYS A 149 -7.34 12.61 5.80
N THR A 150 -7.53 12.56 4.49
CA THR A 150 -8.85 12.75 3.86
C THR A 150 -9.24 11.65 2.88
N LYS A 151 -8.29 10.85 2.40
CA LYS A 151 -8.51 9.83 1.38
C LYS A 151 -8.03 8.45 1.88
N PRO A 152 -8.75 7.36 1.56
CA PRO A 152 -8.28 6.01 1.84
C PRO A 152 -7.20 5.58 0.85
N PHE A 153 -6.55 4.46 1.15
CA PHE A 153 -5.60 3.77 0.25
C PHE A 153 -4.41 4.63 -0.24
N CYS A 154 -3.91 5.55 0.59
CA CYS A 154 -2.71 6.34 0.32
C CYS A 154 -1.42 5.50 0.40
N ILE A 155 -1.30 4.50 -0.48
CA ILE A 155 -0.12 3.63 -0.56
C ILE A 155 1.08 4.35 -1.18
N SER A 156 2.28 3.99 -0.74
CA SER A 156 3.55 4.39 -1.36
C SER A 156 3.72 3.79 -2.75
N GLY A 157 4.49 4.43 -3.63
CA GLY A 157 4.77 3.91 -4.95
C GLY A 157 5.99 2.99 -5.05
N ALA A 158 6.30 2.53 -6.27
CA ALA A 158 7.40 1.62 -6.61
C ALA A 158 8.72 1.93 -5.89
N ASP A 159 9.39 0.87 -5.42
CA ASP A 159 10.68 0.91 -4.72
C ASP A 159 10.75 1.78 -3.45
N SER A 160 9.62 2.19 -2.88
CA SER A 160 9.62 3.07 -1.70
C SER A 160 9.89 2.36 -0.37
N SER A 161 9.64 1.04 -0.29
CA SER A 161 9.74 0.28 0.96
C SER A 161 10.06 -1.19 0.70
N SER A 162 10.95 -1.78 1.50
CA SER A 162 11.23 -3.23 1.45
C SER A 162 10.15 -4.09 2.13
N ALA A 163 9.04 -3.48 2.56
CA ALA A 163 7.90 -4.15 3.21
C ALA A 163 6.62 -4.04 2.37
N GLY A 164 6.77 -3.73 1.08
CA GLY A 164 5.66 -3.54 0.13
C GLY A 164 5.06 -2.15 0.15
N ARG A 165 3.88 -2.05 -0.46
CA ARG A 165 3.06 -0.84 -0.64
C ARG A 165 2.27 -0.53 0.64
N GLY A 166 2.25 0.72 1.04
CA GLY A 166 1.47 1.20 2.19
C GLY A 166 1.91 2.57 2.66
N ILE A 167 1.47 2.98 3.85
CA ILE A 167 1.87 4.27 4.44
C ILE A 167 3.13 4.04 5.27
N TYR A 168 4.27 4.41 4.71
CA TYR A 168 5.56 4.29 5.38
C TYR A 168 5.77 5.38 6.44
N VAL A 169 6.07 4.97 7.68
CA VAL A 169 6.38 5.82 8.84
C VAL A 169 7.54 5.23 9.66
N THR A 170 8.21 6.04 10.47
CA THR A 170 9.36 5.62 11.30
C THR A 170 9.28 6.20 12.72
N GLU A 171 9.73 5.44 13.72
CA GLU A 171 9.95 5.95 15.07
C GLU A 171 11.08 6.99 15.14
N TRP A 172 12.06 6.90 14.25
CA TRP A 172 13.28 7.70 14.35
C TRP A 172 13.24 8.90 13.40
N LYS A 173 12.91 10.08 13.93
CA LYS A 173 12.87 11.35 13.16
C LYS A 173 14.20 11.65 12.44
N GLY A 174 15.33 11.13 12.93
CA GLY A 174 16.62 11.28 12.26
C GLY A 174 16.70 10.64 10.88
N ASP A 175 15.91 9.59 10.59
CA ASP A 175 15.87 8.93 9.26
C ASP A 175 15.32 9.90 8.21
N LEU A 176 14.62 10.93 8.68
CA LEU A 176 13.94 11.90 7.86
C LEU A 176 14.81 13.13 7.55
N LYS A 177 16.06 13.17 8.01
CA LYS A 177 17.02 14.23 7.66
C LYS A 177 17.28 14.35 6.15
N LYS A 178 16.93 13.34 5.36
CA LYS A 178 16.98 13.37 3.90
C LYS A 178 15.86 14.21 3.24
N TYR A 179 14.78 14.51 3.96
CA TYR A 179 13.67 15.34 3.48
C TYR A 179 13.88 16.82 3.83
N LYS A 180 15.09 17.36 3.62
CA LYS A 180 15.49 18.70 4.10
C LYS A 180 14.61 19.83 3.60
N ASN A 181 14.06 19.67 2.39
CA ASN A 181 13.17 20.64 1.74
C ASN A 181 11.71 20.17 1.71
N GLY A 182 11.41 19.07 2.40
CA GLY A 182 10.07 18.50 2.47
C GLY A 182 9.39 18.75 3.82
N ILE A 183 8.23 18.12 3.99
CA ILE A 183 7.47 18.14 5.25
C ILE A 183 7.79 16.89 6.05
N ILE A 184 8.14 17.08 7.32
CA ILE A 184 8.15 16.03 8.33
C ILE A 184 6.90 16.19 9.18
N SER A 185 6.02 15.20 9.12
CA SER A 185 4.75 15.18 9.85
C SER A 185 4.79 14.15 10.98
N GLU A 186 4.08 14.46 12.06
CA GLU A 186 3.96 13.63 13.27
C GLU A 186 2.62 12.90 13.31
N TRP A 187 2.66 11.63 13.68
CA TRP A 187 1.54 10.71 13.73
C TRP A 187 1.71 9.75 14.91
N ALA A 188 0.67 8.98 15.24
CA ALA A 188 0.84 7.84 16.12
C ALA A 188 0.23 6.57 15.53
N ILE A 189 0.82 5.42 15.86
CA ILE A 189 0.21 4.12 15.65
C ILE A 189 -0.64 3.81 16.88
N SER A 190 -1.93 3.56 16.66
CA SER A 190 -2.87 3.19 17.71
C SER A 190 -2.47 1.90 18.42
N ASP A 191 -2.77 1.81 19.72
CA ASP A 191 -2.46 0.64 20.56
C ASP A 191 -3.22 -0.64 20.15
N ILE A 192 -4.33 -0.51 19.44
CA ILE A 192 -5.10 -1.63 18.88
C ILE A 192 -4.49 -2.22 17.59
N ALA A 193 -3.40 -1.63 17.07
CA ALA A 193 -2.82 -2.04 15.79
C ALA A 193 -2.19 -3.43 15.88
N ASN A 194 -2.53 -4.30 14.92
CA ASN A 194 -1.95 -5.62 14.80
C ASN A 194 -0.74 -5.58 13.88
N VAL A 195 0.41 -5.97 14.41
CA VAL A 195 1.70 -5.83 13.73
C VAL A 195 2.25 -7.20 13.35
N LEU A 196 2.65 -7.35 12.09
CA LEU A 196 3.43 -8.48 11.59
C LEU A 196 4.87 -8.04 11.33
N TRP A 197 5.86 -8.84 11.70
CA TRP A 197 7.24 -8.53 11.34
C TRP A 197 7.53 -8.92 9.90
N LEU A 198 8.33 -8.12 9.20
CA LEU A 198 8.75 -8.44 7.84
C LEU A 198 9.48 -9.80 7.76
N SER A 199 10.18 -10.21 8.81
CA SER A 199 10.78 -11.55 8.91
C SER A 199 9.71 -12.65 8.90
N ASP A 200 8.60 -12.45 9.62
CA ASP A 200 7.49 -13.41 9.64
C ASP A 200 6.83 -13.52 8.25
N CYS A 201 6.69 -12.41 7.53
CA CYS A 201 6.22 -12.44 6.13
C CYS A 201 7.13 -13.30 5.25
N LYS A 202 8.45 -13.20 5.43
CA LYS A 202 9.41 -14.01 4.66
C LYS A 202 9.30 -15.49 4.97
N GLU A 203 9.12 -15.85 6.25
CA GLU A 203 8.95 -17.25 6.62
C GLU A 203 7.65 -17.82 6.06
N ILE A 204 6.53 -17.10 6.19
CA ILE A 204 5.24 -17.50 5.60
C ILE A 204 5.36 -17.70 4.09
N ALA A 205 6.03 -16.77 3.40
CA ALA A 205 6.15 -16.81 1.95
C ALA A 205 6.92 -18.03 1.41
N LYS A 206 7.82 -18.64 2.20
CA LYS A 206 8.59 -19.82 1.77
C LYS A 206 7.71 -21.04 1.53
N ASP A 207 6.63 -21.12 2.29
CA ASP A 207 5.71 -22.25 2.28
C ASP A 207 4.44 -21.98 1.46
N MET A 208 4.35 -20.79 0.84
CA MET A 208 3.26 -20.43 -0.08
C MET A 208 3.54 -20.92 -1.50
N HIS A 209 2.53 -21.48 -2.16
CA HIS A 209 2.59 -21.85 -3.57
C HIS A 209 2.13 -20.71 -4.48
N ASN A 210 2.66 -20.68 -5.71
CA ASN A 210 2.33 -19.67 -6.73
C ASN A 210 2.53 -18.23 -6.27
N PHE A 211 3.42 -18.02 -5.29
CA PHE A 211 3.66 -16.73 -4.69
C PHE A 211 5.13 -16.34 -4.79
N THR A 212 5.40 -15.23 -5.48
CA THR A 212 6.74 -14.63 -5.49
C THR A 212 6.82 -13.60 -4.38
N PHE A 213 7.67 -13.82 -3.37
CA PHE A 213 7.86 -12.84 -2.29
C PHE A 213 8.45 -11.52 -2.80
N SER A 214 9.41 -11.57 -3.72
CA SER A 214 9.92 -10.37 -4.39
C SER A 214 10.80 -10.72 -5.58
N ASN A 215 10.74 -9.91 -6.63
CA ASN A 215 11.75 -9.86 -7.70
C ASN A 215 12.74 -8.69 -7.52
N ARG A 216 12.59 -7.90 -6.45
CA ARG A 216 13.35 -6.66 -6.22
C ARG A 216 13.73 -6.52 -4.73
N LEU A 217 14.78 -5.76 -4.42
CA LEU A 217 15.21 -5.52 -3.02
C LEU A 217 14.22 -4.63 -2.26
N MET A 218 13.70 -3.63 -2.96
CA MET A 218 12.62 -2.76 -2.52
C MET A 218 11.35 -3.24 -3.20
N ASP A 219 10.20 -3.02 -2.57
CA ASP A 219 8.89 -3.35 -3.12
C ASP A 219 8.49 -4.83 -3.14
N THR A 220 8.81 -5.53 -2.06
CA THR A 220 8.40 -6.93 -1.81
C THR A 220 6.87 -7.09 -1.74
N ASN A 221 6.37 -8.29 -1.91
CA ASN A 221 4.94 -8.65 -1.76
C ASN A 221 4.53 -8.98 -0.31
N ALA A 222 5.29 -8.49 0.67
CA ALA A 222 4.97 -8.66 2.09
C ALA A 222 3.61 -8.03 2.46
N ASP A 223 3.23 -6.96 1.77
CA ASP A 223 1.93 -6.28 1.86
C ASP A 223 0.74 -7.24 1.61
N ILE A 224 0.83 -8.09 0.58
CA ILE A 224 -0.17 -9.12 0.29
C ILE A 224 -0.33 -10.06 1.50
N ILE A 225 0.76 -10.58 2.06
CA ILE A 225 0.74 -11.45 3.24
C ILE A 225 0.17 -10.72 4.46
N GLY A 226 0.57 -9.46 4.68
CA GLY A 226 0.08 -8.65 5.79
C GLY A 226 -1.43 -8.44 5.73
N ILE A 227 -1.95 -8.05 4.56
CA ILE A 227 -3.38 -7.80 4.35
C ILE A 227 -4.19 -9.10 4.48
N LEU A 228 -3.76 -10.18 3.81
CA LEU A 228 -4.45 -11.48 3.84
C LEU A 228 -4.34 -12.17 5.20
N GLY A 229 -3.26 -11.91 5.96
CA GLY A 229 -3.10 -12.34 7.34
C GLY A 229 -3.94 -11.56 8.34
N GLY A 230 -4.56 -10.45 7.94
CA GLY A 230 -5.36 -9.57 8.79
C GLY A 230 -4.55 -8.64 9.68
N TYR A 231 -3.32 -8.30 9.30
CA TYR A 231 -2.49 -7.35 10.02
C TYR A 231 -2.67 -5.93 9.50
N ASP A 232 -2.58 -4.96 10.40
CA ASP A 232 -2.71 -3.55 10.07
C ASP A 232 -1.38 -2.96 9.58
N ILE A 233 -0.26 -3.56 10.00
CA ILE A 233 1.08 -3.01 9.81
C ILE A 233 2.11 -4.11 9.59
N ILE A 234 3.06 -3.87 8.69
CA ILE A 234 4.29 -4.65 8.58
C ILE A 234 5.46 -3.85 9.15
N LYS A 235 6.20 -4.44 10.09
CA LYS A 235 7.30 -3.76 10.80
C LYS A 235 8.67 -4.32 10.41
N LYS A 236 9.66 -3.43 10.27
CA LYS A 236 11.08 -3.74 10.10
C LYS A 236 11.93 -2.79 10.94
N GLY A 237 12.44 -3.26 12.08
CA GLY A 237 13.16 -2.41 13.02
C GLY A 237 12.28 -1.26 13.52
N THR A 238 12.73 -0.01 13.34
CA THR A 238 12.00 1.21 13.71
C THR A 238 10.99 1.69 12.65
N LYS A 239 10.87 0.95 11.54
CA LYS A 239 10.10 1.34 10.35
C LYS A 239 8.82 0.54 10.23
N TYR A 240 7.77 1.19 9.81
CA TYR A 240 6.42 0.64 9.71
C TYR A 240 5.85 0.91 8.32
N ASN A 241 5.32 -0.13 7.69
CA ASN A 241 4.49 -0.02 6.50
C ASN A 241 3.03 -0.25 6.93
N VAL A 242 2.28 0.84 7.10
CA VAL A 242 0.89 0.79 7.56
C VAL A 242 -0.02 0.45 6.38
N LEU A 243 -0.73 -0.66 6.51
CA LEU A 243 -1.67 -1.21 5.52
C LEU A 243 -3.11 -0.78 5.82
N ASN A 244 -3.46 -0.58 7.08
CA ASN A 244 -4.78 -0.09 7.47
C ASN A 244 -4.70 1.36 7.96
N GLY A 245 -5.26 2.31 7.21
CA GLY A 245 -5.25 3.72 7.61
C GLY A 245 -5.93 3.97 8.96
N GLY A 246 -6.93 3.16 9.33
CA GLY A 246 -7.69 3.31 10.57
C GLY A 246 -6.92 3.07 11.86
N VAL A 247 -5.66 2.60 11.79
CA VAL A 247 -4.78 2.48 12.98
C VAL A 247 -3.73 3.58 13.07
N LEU A 248 -3.71 4.52 12.12
CA LEU A 248 -2.86 5.70 12.18
C LEU A 248 -3.65 6.88 12.74
N GLU A 249 -3.02 7.67 13.60
CA GLU A 249 -3.64 8.78 14.31
C GLU A 249 -2.92 10.09 14.00
N TRP A 250 -3.67 11.20 13.97
CA TRP A 250 -3.12 12.55 13.89
C TRP A 250 -3.78 13.48 14.91
N LEU A 251 -3.00 14.40 15.49
CA LEU A 251 -3.53 15.38 16.44
C LEU A 251 -4.41 16.41 15.74
N ASN A 252 -5.69 16.42 16.12
CA ASN A 252 -6.62 17.48 15.76
C ASN A 252 -6.72 18.45 16.93
N THR A 253 -5.90 19.49 16.91
CA THR A 253 -5.82 20.51 17.98
C THR A 253 -6.82 21.66 17.78
N LYS A 254 -7.90 21.43 17.02
CA LYS A 254 -9.02 22.36 16.91
C LYS A 254 -9.91 22.33 18.16
#